data_AF-A0A1I7G5V6-F1
#
_entry.id   AF-A0A1I7G5V6-F1
#
_cell.length_a   1.000
_cell.length_b   1.000
_cell.length_c   1.000
_cell.angle_alpha   90.00
_cell.angle_beta   90.00
_cell.angle_gamma   90.00
#
_symmetry.space_group_name_H-M   'P 1'
#
loop_
_entity.id
_entity.type
_entity.pdbx_description
1 polymer ?
#
loop_
_entity_poly.entity_id
_entity_poly.type
_entity_poly.pdbx_seq_one_letter_code
_entity_poly.pdbx_strand_id
1 'polypeptide(L)'
;MKNGLLSLLFFCICVGVNAQDAVFTEEALQIATKIDSITTAGKESLKEEIKAIDQKLKDKELTAFEADKEKKRLAQLQANKINEQIAEQEQKLKELVQKRANGQLKPTINDAESPQEIINYLNKKKTEDADNLKGEKRLTNQFVLMLGGTRAIKESGGYYPTDFESVGYSEIGIDFKYRLMEESPLWNLKFGVSLSSEAIKTENNHYKLEVMEEETNWVYSDINYKKSTFSRGFLQIPIHLELDFSKPKYSVDTKKHYVNSQQSWRFGLGGFIGLRMSSGAGVKYKENGNTIREGIQGRLNSTNWNFGPSVYVGYKSISLFTKYSVPSVFENNPVDLNMLNFGVRVDWN
;
A
#
# COMPACT_ATOMS: atom_id res chain seq x y z
N MET A 1 -8.67 -3.23 11.73
CA MET A 1 -9.54 -2.34 10.92
C MET A 1 -8.94 -0.93 10.69
N LYS A 2 -7.64 -0.70 10.97
CA LYS A 2 -7.01 0.64 10.93
C LYS A 2 -6.60 1.17 9.54
N ASN A 3 -6.66 0.35 8.50
CA ASN A 3 -6.08 0.68 7.18
C ASN A 3 -7.13 0.82 6.06
N GLY A 4 -8.41 0.57 6.33
CA GLY A 4 -9.48 0.67 5.31
C GLY A 4 -10.08 2.08 5.15
N LEU A 5 -9.93 2.93 6.16
CA LEU A 5 -10.58 4.25 6.20
C LEU A 5 -9.75 5.33 5.48
N LEU A 6 -8.42 5.24 5.55
CA LEU A 6 -7.51 6.19 4.90
C LEU A 6 -7.49 6.02 3.37
N SER A 7 -7.70 4.79 2.86
CA SER A 7 -7.83 4.54 1.42
C SER A 7 -9.15 5.04 0.84
N LEU A 8 -10.22 5.10 1.66
CA LEU A 8 -11.51 5.65 1.26
C LEU A 8 -11.48 7.19 1.16
N LEU A 9 -10.69 7.84 2.01
CA LEU A 9 -10.50 9.30 1.99
C LEU A 9 -9.77 9.77 0.72
N PHE A 10 -8.80 8.99 0.23
CA PHE A 10 -8.00 9.35 -0.95
C PHE A 10 -8.77 9.25 -2.27
N PHE A 11 -9.77 8.36 -2.36
CA PHE A 11 -10.59 8.21 -3.58
C PHE A 11 -11.57 9.38 -3.80
N CYS A 12 -11.74 10.28 -2.82
CA CYS A 12 -12.72 11.35 -2.83
C CYS A 12 -12.14 12.76 -3.13
N ILE A 13 -10.82 12.89 -3.32
CA ILE A 13 -10.13 14.20 -3.47
C ILE A 13 -9.94 14.60 -4.95
N CYS A 14 -10.27 13.74 -5.92
CA CYS A 14 -9.93 14.00 -7.34
C CYS A 14 -11.07 14.53 -8.23
N VAL A 15 -12.16 15.12 -7.71
CA VAL A 15 -13.24 15.62 -8.57
C VAL A 15 -13.76 16.99 -8.13
N GLY A 16 -13.26 18.06 -8.77
CA GLY A 16 -13.83 19.42 -8.74
C GLY A 16 -13.73 20.17 -7.40
N VAL A 17 -13.58 21.49 -7.46
CA VAL A 17 -13.67 22.36 -6.27
C VAL A 17 -15.06 22.99 -6.26
N ASN A 18 -16.00 22.39 -5.53
CA ASN A 18 -17.26 23.04 -5.15
C ASN A 18 -17.21 23.43 -3.66
N ALA A 19 -18.01 24.43 -3.24
CA ALA A 19 -18.05 24.88 -1.84
C ALA A 19 -18.42 23.76 -0.82
N GLN A 20 -19.10 22.69 -1.29
CA GLN A 20 -19.41 21.50 -0.49
C GLN A 20 -18.17 20.64 -0.21
N ASP A 21 -17.18 20.65 -1.12
CA ASP A 21 -15.94 19.88 -0.98
C ASP A 21 -15.02 20.50 0.08
N ALA A 22 -15.06 21.82 0.25
CA ALA A 22 -14.30 22.51 1.28
C ALA A 22 -14.80 22.17 2.70
N VAL A 23 -16.11 22.23 2.94
CA VAL A 23 -16.74 21.91 4.24
C VAL A 23 -16.51 20.44 4.60
N PHE A 24 -16.69 19.53 3.65
CA PHE A 24 -16.38 18.10 3.85
C PHE A 24 -14.92 17.87 4.23
N THR A 25 -14.00 18.55 3.53
CA THR A 25 -12.55 18.41 3.76
C THR A 25 -12.16 18.90 5.15
N GLU A 26 -12.71 20.03 5.60
CA GLU A 26 -12.46 20.60 6.92
C GLU A 26 -12.97 19.67 8.03
N GLU A 27 -14.24 19.24 7.97
CA GLU A 27 -14.81 18.35 8.98
C GLU A 27 -14.10 16.98 9.01
N ALA A 28 -13.73 16.43 7.85
CA ALA A 28 -12.97 15.18 7.78
C ALA A 28 -11.57 15.31 8.40
N LEU A 29 -10.91 16.45 8.21
CA LEU A 29 -9.60 16.74 8.81
C LEU A 29 -9.71 16.90 10.34
N GLN A 30 -10.76 17.56 10.84
CA GLN A 30 -11.03 17.66 12.28
C GLN A 30 -11.27 16.27 12.91
N ILE A 31 -11.98 15.38 12.21
CA ILE A 31 -12.20 14.01 12.69
C ILE A 31 -10.88 13.22 12.71
N ALA A 32 -10.07 13.32 11.66
CA ALA A 32 -8.77 12.65 11.58
C ALA A 32 -7.82 13.11 12.71
N THR A 33 -7.73 14.41 12.95
CA THR A 33 -6.91 15.00 14.02
C THR A 33 -7.38 14.57 15.42
N LYS A 34 -8.69 14.44 15.65
CA LYS A 34 -9.25 13.91 16.90
C LYS A 34 -8.88 12.44 17.11
N ILE A 35 -8.97 11.59 16.09
CA ILE A 35 -8.57 10.17 16.15
C ILE A 35 -7.09 10.02 16.50
N ASP A 36 -6.22 10.85 15.91
CA ASP A 36 -4.79 10.85 16.20
C ASP A 36 -4.49 11.32 17.63
N SER A 37 -5.19 12.36 18.10
CA SER A 37 -5.08 12.87 19.47
C SER A 37 -5.49 11.80 20.50
N ILE A 38 -6.65 11.16 20.30
CA ILE A 38 -7.15 10.06 21.14
C ILE A 38 -6.13 8.91 21.21
N THR A 39 -5.58 8.52 20.07
CA THR A 39 -4.59 7.43 20.00
C THR A 39 -3.28 7.81 20.71
N THR A 40 -2.86 9.07 20.58
CA THR A 40 -1.61 9.56 21.18
C THR A 40 -1.74 9.67 22.69
N ALA A 41 -2.78 10.35 23.19
CA ALA A 41 -3.07 10.46 24.62
C ALA A 41 -3.26 9.07 25.26
N GLY A 42 -3.94 8.16 24.57
CA GLY A 42 -4.13 6.79 25.03
C GLY A 42 -2.82 6.02 25.20
N LYS A 43 -1.86 6.18 24.28
CA LYS A 43 -0.53 5.55 24.37
C LYS A 43 0.33 6.20 25.45
N GLU A 44 0.23 7.50 25.66
CA GLU A 44 0.97 8.22 26.70
C GLU A 44 0.48 7.81 28.09
N SER A 45 -0.84 7.79 28.31
CA SER A 45 -1.45 7.29 29.55
C SER A 45 -1.04 5.84 29.85
N LEU A 46 -1.07 4.94 28.85
CA LEU A 46 -0.61 3.55 29.05
C LEU A 46 0.87 3.48 29.45
N LYS A 47 1.70 4.34 28.86
CA LYS A 47 3.13 4.38 29.15
C LYS A 47 3.40 4.85 30.58
N GLU A 48 2.62 5.80 31.10
CA GLU A 48 2.71 6.26 32.48
C GLU A 48 2.27 5.17 33.46
N GLU A 49 1.16 4.49 33.17
CA GLU A 49 0.67 3.41 34.02
C GLU A 49 1.63 2.20 34.05
N ILE A 50 2.21 1.82 32.91
CA ILE A 50 3.23 0.77 32.85
C ILE A 50 4.47 1.16 33.65
N LYS A 51 4.91 2.43 33.58
CA LYS A 51 6.04 2.91 34.39
C LYS A 51 5.75 2.82 35.89
N ALA A 52 4.53 3.11 36.32
CA ALA A 52 4.15 2.97 37.72
C ALA A 52 4.21 1.51 38.19
N ILE A 53 3.80 0.55 37.34
CA ILE A 53 3.95 -0.89 37.64
C ILE A 53 5.42 -1.31 37.69
N ASP A 54 6.23 -0.82 36.75
CA ASP A 54 7.67 -1.09 36.74
C ASP A 54 8.37 -0.57 37.99
N GLN A 55 7.91 0.57 38.52
CA GLN A 55 8.41 1.12 39.77
C GLN A 55 8.05 0.23 40.96
N LYS A 56 6.78 -0.21 41.07
CA LYS A 56 6.35 -1.17 42.10
C LYS A 56 7.07 -2.52 42.05
N LEU A 57 7.43 -2.99 40.84
CA LEU A 57 8.26 -4.18 40.65
C LEU A 57 9.69 -3.97 41.16
N LYS A 58 10.29 -2.79 40.92
CA LYS A 58 11.63 -2.43 41.45
C LYS A 58 11.63 -2.30 42.97
N ASP A 59 10.55 -1.75 43.52
CA ASP A 59 10.37 -1.57 44.96
C ASP A 59 9.99 -2.88 45.68
N LYS A 60 9.95 -4.01 44.95
CA LYS A 60 9.60 -5.37 45.40
C LYS A 60 8.20 -5.50 46.01
N GLU A 61 7.31 -4.57 45.69
CA GLU A 61 5.90 -4.59 46.10
C GLU A 61 5.06 -5.57 45.25
N LEU A 62 5.58 -6.02 44.10
CA LEU A 62 4.95 -6.96 43.18
C LEU A 62 5.94 -8.03 42.71
N THR A 63 5.45 -9.24 42.46
CA THR A 63 6.24 -10.26 41.74
C THR A 63 6.26 -10.00 40.24
N ALA A 64 7.26 -10.55 39.53
CA ALA A 64 7.36 -10.42 38.07
C ALA A 64 6.12 -10.99 37.34
N PHE A 65 5.51 -12.04 37.89
CA PHE A 65 4.30 -12.65 37.34
C PHE A 65 3.07 -11.75 37.50
N GLU A 66 2.89 -11.14 38.68
CA GLU A 66 1.78 -10.21 38.94
C GLU A 66 1.91 -8.93 38.12
N ALA A 67 3.14 -8.40 37.98
CA ALA A 67 3.41 -7.23 37.15
C ALA A 67 3.11 -7.48 35.66
N ASP A 68 3.46 -8.65 35.12
CA ASP A 68 3.13 -9.01 33.73
C ASP A 68 1.63 -9.16 33.51
N LYS A 69 0.94 -9.82 34.45
CA LYS A 69 -0.52 -9.98 34.41
C LYS A 69 -1.23 -8.62 34.43
N GLU A 70 -0.78 -7.70 35.27
CA GLU A 70 -1.40 -6.37 35.41
C GLU A 70 -1.13 -5.48 34.19
N LYS A 71 0.09 -5.51 33.63
CA LYS A 71 0.40 -4.80 32.38
C LYS A 71 -0.45 -5.26 31.21
N LYS A 72 -0.69 -6.58 31.08
CA LYS A 72 -1.57 -7.15 30.05
C LYS A 72 -3.02 -6.68 30.23
N ARG A 73 -3.51 -6.67 31.48
CA ARG A 73 -4.86 -6.20 31.81
C ARG A 73 -5.04 -4.72 31.46
N LEU A 74 -4.08 -3.87 31.82
CA LEU A 74 -4.10 -2.43 31.50
C LEU A 74 -4.01 -2.19 29.99
N ALA A 75 -3.13 -2.90 29.28
CA ALA A 75 -3.04 -2.79 27.83
C ALA A 75 -4.38 -3.13 27.15
N GLN A 76 -5.09 -4.16 27.64
CA GLN A 76 -6.41 -4.52 27.12
C GLN A 76 -7.47 -3.46 27.43
N LEU A 77 -7.52 -2.96 28.67
CA LEU A 77 -8.47 -1.90 29.05
C LEU A 77 -8.25 -0.63 28.24
N GLN A 78 -7.00 -0.20 28.09
CA GLN A 78 -6.67 0.99 27.33
C GLN A 78 -6.95 0.80 25.83
N ALA A 79 -6.68 -0.38 25.28
CA ALA A 79 -7.01 -0.70 23.90
C ALA A 79 -8.54 -0.62 23.67
N ASN A 80 -9.35 -1.15 24.59
CA ASN A 80 -10.81 -1.08 24.51
C ASN A 80 -11.29 0.37 24.57
N LYS A 81 -10.78 1.17 25.51
CA LYS A 81 -11.12 2.59 25.65
C LYS A 81 -10.78 3.40 24.40
N ILE A 82 -9.59 3.20 23.84
CA ILE A 82 -9.18 3.85 22.58
C ILE A 82 -10.12 3.43 21.44
N ASN A 83 -10.46 2.15 21.33
CA ASN A 83 -11.33 1.65 20.28
C ASN A 83 -12.75 2.22 20.38
N GLU A 84 -13.32 2.35 21.59
CA GLU A 84 -14.61 2.98 21.81
C GLU A 84 -14.62 4.45 21.37
N GLN A 85 -13.59 5.21 21.75
CA GLN A 85 -13.46 6.61 21.37
C GLN A 85 -13.23 6.79 19.86
N ILE A 86 -12.48 5.89 19.22
CA ILE A 86 -12.29 5.88 17.77
C ILE A 86 -13.60 5.52 17.06
N ALA A 87 -14.36 4.54 17.56
CA ALA A 87 -15.63 4.13 16.97
C ALA A 87 -16.64 5.29 16.90
N GLU A 88 -16.65 6.17 17.91
CA GLU A 88 -17.47 7.39 17.90
C GLU A 88 -17.05 8.34 16.75
N GLN A 89 -15.75 8.51 16.51
CA GLN A 89 -15.24 9.34 15.42
C GLN A 89 -15.47 8.70 14.04
N GLU A 90 -15.36 7.37 13.95
CA GLU A 90 -15.68 6.61 12.74
C GLU A 90 -17.17 6.74 12.37
N GLN A 91 -18.06 6.75 13.36
CA GLN A 91 -19.48 7.03 13.14
C GLN A 91 -19.70 8.44 12.59
N LYS A 92 -19.04 9.46 13.17
CA LYS A 92 -19.11 10.84 12.67
C LYS A 92 -18.60 10.96 11.23
N LEU A 93 -17.53 10.25 10.88
CA LEU A 93 -17.03 10.23 9.51
C LEU A 93 -18.02 9.54 8.56
N LYS A 94 -18.65 8.44 8.98
CA LYS A 94 -19.66 7.74 8.20
C LYS A 94 -20.87 8.64 7.92
N GLU A 95 -21.34 9.37 8.91
CA GLU A 95 -22.41 10.36 8.77
C GLU A 95 -22.01 11.51 7.84
N LEU A 96 -20.77 12.01 7.95
CA LEU A 96 -20.22 13.05 7.07
C LEU A 96 -20.17 12.60 5.60
N VAL A 97 -19.74 11.36 5.35
CA VAL A 97 -19.72 10.76 4.01
C VAL A 97 -21.14 10.60 3.46
N GLN A 98 -22.10 10.19 4.28
CA GLN A 98 -23.51 10.08 3.88
C GLN A 98 -24.12 11.45 3.55
N LYS A 99 -23.83 12.48 4.35
CA LYS A 99 -24.27 13.86 4.08
C LYS A 99 -23.70 14.40 2.76
N ARG A 100 -22.43 14.09 2.44
CA ARG A 100 -21.83 14.42 1.14
C ARG A 100 -22.51 13.68 -0.01
N ALA A 101 -22.70 12.37 0.12
CA ALA A 101 -23.32 11.53 -0.92
C ALA A 101 -24.76 12.00 -1.24
N ASN A 102 -25.49 12.49 -0.25
CA ASN A 102 -26.84 12.99 -0.40
C ASN A 102 -26.92 14.49 -0.79
N GLY A 103 -25.78 15.17 -0.99
CA GLY A 103 -25.73 16.60 -1.32
C GLY A 103 -26.27 17.52 -0.22
N GLN A 104 -26.29 17.05 1.03
CA GLN A 104 -26.91 17.73 2.18
C GLN A 104 -25.93 18.65 2.95
N LEU A 105 -24.70 18.81 2.46
CA LEU A 105 -23.73 19.74 3.03
C LEU A 105 -24.06 21.16 2.57
N LYS A 106 -24.76 21.91 3.41
CA LYS A 106 -24.99 23.34 3.18
C LYS A 106 -23.77 24.12 3.67
N PRO A 107 -23.27 25.11 2.93
CA PRO A 107 -22.26 26.02 3.45
C PRO A 107 -22.86 26.78 4.62
N THR A 108 -22.37 26.52 5.83
CA THR A 108 -22.61 27.41 6.96
C THR A 108 -21.70 28.60 6.77
N ILE A 109 -22.22 29.68 6.18
CA ILE A 109 -21.57 30.99 6.28
C ILE A 109 -21.86 31.49 7.69
N ASN A 110 -21.01 31.12 8.64
CA ASN A 110 -20.84 31.85 9.88
C ASN A 110 -19.33 32.05 10.06
N ASP A 111 -18.97 33.32 10.28
CA ASP A 111 -17.62 33.84 10.35
C ASP A 111 -16.74 33.19 11.44
N ALA A 112 -15.42 33.19 11.16
CA ALA A 112 -14.26 32.73 11.96
C ALA A 112 -13.99 31.21 11.91
N GLU A 113 -12.92 30.69 11.30
CA GLU A 113 -11.55 31.20 11.07
C GLU A 113 -11.20 31.13 9.58
N SER A 114 -10.41 32.09 9.09
CA SER A 114 -10.07 32.15 7.65
C SER A 114 -9.25 30.91 7.25
N PRO A 115 -9.40 30.37 6.02
CA PRO A 115 -8.54 29.30 5.49
C PRO A 115 -7.03 29.63 5.59
N GLN A 116 -6.69 30.92 5.67
CA GLN A 116 -5.33 31.42 5.86
C GLN A 116 -4.78 31.17 7.27
N GLU A 117 -5.62 31.16 8.32
CA GLU A 117 -5.21 30.84 9.69
C GLU A 117 -4.94 29.35 9.88
N ILE A 118 -5.74 28.49 9.23
CA ILE A 118 -5.52 27.03 9.20
C ILE A 118 -4.24 26.71 8.43
N ILE A 119 -4.00 27.36 7.28
CA ILE A 119 -2.75 27.22 6.52
C ILE A 119 -1.56 27.73 7.36
N ASN A 120 -1.72 28.84 8.09
CA ASN A 120 -0.67 29.35 8.97
C ASN A 120 -0.44 28.46 10.19
N TYR A 121 -1.46 27.80 10.75
CA TYR A 121 -1.31 26.80 11.81
C TYR A 121 -0.61 25.53 11.31
N LEU A 122 -0.96 25.04 10.11
CA LEU A 122 -0.27 23.93 9.46
C LEU A 122 1.18 24.28 9.13
N ASN A 123 1.45 25.50 8.68
CA ASN A 123 2.81 25.99 8.43
C ASN A 123 3.59 26.19 9.74
N LYS A 124 2.95 26.68 10.81
CA LYS A 124 3.54 26.84 12.14
C LYS A 124 3.88 25.51 12.79
N LYS A 125 3.05 24.47 12.60
CA LYS A 125 3.36 23.10 13.00
C LYS A 125 4.50 22.50 12.18
N LYS A 126 4.59 22.85 10.89
CA LYS A 126 5.71 22.48 10.02
C LYS A 126 7.03 23.14 10.42
N THR A 127 6.99 24.37 10.97
CA THR A 127 8.16 25.05 11.55
C THR A 127 8.47 24.59 12.99
N GLU A 128 7.48 24.26 13.82
CA GLU A 128 7.70 23.66 15.15
C GLU A 128 8.20 22.19 15.08
N ASP A 129 7.82 21.44 14.04
CA ASP A 129 8.41 20.13 13.71
C ASP A 129 9.79 20.27 13.02
N ALA A 130 10.13 21.45 12.47
CA ALA A 130 11.48 21.73 11.98
C ALA A 130 12.46 22.04 13.13
N ASP A 131 11.98 22.67 14.20
CA ASP A 131 12.77 22.95 15.43
C ASP A 131 12.85 21.74 16.37
N ASN A 132 11.90 20.81 16.31
CA ASN A 132 12.00 19.53 17.01
C ASN A 132 12.58 18.47 16.07
N LEU A 133 13.90 18.32 16.06
CA LEU A 133 14.58 17.15 15.52
C LEU A 133 14.05 15.89 16.22
N LYS A 134 12.93 15.33 15.77
CA LYS A 134 12.41 14.03 16.20
C LYS A 134 12.83 13.03 15.13
N GLY A 135 13.82 12.21 15.48
CA GLY A 135 14.26 11.13 14.62
C GLY A 135 13.13 10.15 14.33
N GLU A 136 13.19 9.53 13.16
CA GLU A 136 12.23 8.53 12.75
C GLU A 136 12.21 7.34 13.72
N LYS A 137 10.99 6.86 14.04
CA LYS A 137 10.79 5.63 14.80
C LYS A 137 11.49 4.47 14.09
N ARG A 138 11.95 3.48 14.86
CA ARG A 138 12.64 2.30 14.31
C ARG A 138 11.75 1.47 13.39
N LEU A 139 10.44 1.46 13.66
CA LEU A 139 9.42 0.87 12.80
C LEU A 139 8.55 2.00 12.23
N THR A 140 8.52 2.13 10.91
CA THR A 140 7.62 3.03 10.19
C THR A 140 6.73 2.26 9.23
N ASN A 141 5.56 2.82 8.95
CA ASN A 141 4.63 2.30 7.97
C ASN A 141 4.78 3.13 6.71
N GLN A 142 4.66 2.50 5.55
CA GLN A 142 4.78 3.17 4.27
C GLN A 142 3.64 2.71 3.36
N PHE A 143 2.94 3.65 2.75
CA PHE A 143 2.06 3.32 1.63
C PHE A 143 2.92 3.14 0.37
N VAL A 144 2.63 2.10 -0.41
CA VAL A 144 3.40 1.77 -1.60
C VAL A 144 2.47 1.71 -2.81
N LEU A 145 2.86 2.41 -3.87
CA LEU A 145 2.27 2.28 -5.20
C LEU A 145 3.37 1.90 -6.19
N MET A 146 3.15 0.84 -6.96
CA MET A 146 3.99 0.48 -8.08
C MET A 146 3.15 0.49 -9.36
N LEU A 147 3.67 1.11 -10.41
CA LEU A 147 3.05 1.18 -11.73
C LEU A 147 4.10 0.90 -12.79
N GLY A 148 3.75 0.11 -13.79
CA GLY A 148 4.75 -0.35 -14.74
C GLY A 148 4.20 -1.18 -15.89
N GLY A 149 5.12 -1.85 -16.57
CA GLY A 149 4.85 -2.83 -17.61
C GLY A 149 4.99 -4.26 -17.10
N THR A 150 4.39 -5.18 -17.85
CA THR A 150 4.48 -6.62 -17.66
C THR A 150 4.95 -7.22 -18.97
N ARG A 151 6.04 -7.99 -18.97
CA ARG A 151 6.50 -8.72 -20.15
C ARG A 151 6.45 -10.22 -19.88
N ALA A 152 5.89 -10.96 -20.82
CA ALA A 152 5.95 -12.42 -20.77
C ALA A 152 7.29 -12.91 -21.32
N ILE A 153 7.94 -13.82 -20.60
CA ILE A 153 9.19 -14.47 -20.99
C ILE A 153 8.83 -15.90 -21.36
N LYS A 154 8.95 -16.21 -22.65
CA LYS A 154 8.74 -17.54 -23.21
C LYS A 154 10.06 -18.30 -23.25
N GLU A 155 10.04 -19.59 -22.95
CA GLU A 155 11.14 -20.47 -23.29
C GLU A 155 11.20 -20.68 -24.83
N SER A 156 12.41 -20.91 -25.36
CA SER A 156 12.62 -21.09 -26.79
C SER A 156 12.01 -22.41 -27.27
N GLY A 157 11.00 -22.36 -28.16
CA GLY A 157 10.38 -23.59 -28.66
C GLY A 157 9.09 -23.46 -29.47
N GLY A 158 8.63 -22.25 -29.79
CA GLY A 158 7.47 -22.04 -30.69
C GLY A 158 6.10 -22.48 -30.17
N TYR A 159 5.99 -23.02 -28.95
CA TYR A 159 4.72 -23.47 -28.36
C TYR A 159 3.67 -22.36 -28.23
N TYR A 160 4.11 -21.14 -27.91
CA TYR A 160 3.25 -19.97 -27.91
C TYR A 160 3.31 -19.27 -29.28
N PRO A 161 2.18 -19.17 -30.01
CA PRO A 161 2.16 -18.80 -31.43
C PRO A 161 2.31 -17.30 -31.69
N THR A 162 2.40 -16.48 -30.64
CA THR A 162 2.49 -15.02 -30.72
C THR A 162 3.43 -14.49 -29.65
N ASP A 163 4.04 -13.33 -29.92
CA ASP A 163 4.67 -12.51 -28.91
C ASP A 163 3.63 -11.70 -28.11
N PHE A 164 4.08 -11.08 -27.03
CA PHE A 164 3.23 -10.42 -26.05
C PHE A 164 3.64 -8.98 -25.82
N GLU A 165 2.70 -8.06 -26.06
CA GLU A 165 2.82 -6.66 -25.68
C GLU A 165 2.62 -6.50 -24.16
N SER A 166 3.38 -5.58 -23.59
CA SER A 166 3.17 -5.14 -22.22
C SER A 166 1.93 -4.27 -22.12
N VAL A 167 0.96 -4.68 -21.29
CA VAL A 167 -0.23 -3.86 -21.00
C VAL A 167 0.00 -3.02 -19.75
N GLY A 168 0.33 -3.68 -18.64
CA GLY A 168 0.57 -2.97 -17.40
C GLY A 168 0.74 -3.87 -16.19
N TYR A 169 1.41 -3.31 -15.19
CA TYR A 169 1.54 -3.80 -13.84
C TYR A 169 1.08 -2.70 -12.88
N SER A 170 0.29 -3.05 -11.88
CA SER A 170 -0.01 -2.18 -10.75
C SER A 170 0.10 -2.96 -9.45
N GLU A 171 0.61 -2.31 -8.41
CA GLU A 171 0.63 -2.86 -7.06
C GLU A 171 0.36 -1.74 -6.05
N ILE A 172 -0.55 -1.99 -5.12
CA ILE A 172 -0.85 -1.09 -4.01
C ILE A 172 -0.73 -1.85 -2.70
N GLY A 173 -0.07 -1.27 -1.71
CA GLY A 173 0.18 -1.98 -0.47
C GLY A 173 0.61 -1.11 0.69
N ILE A 174 0.80 -1.76 1.82
CA ILE A 174 1.34 -1.17 3.03
C ILE A 174 2.57 -1.98 3.43
N ASP A 175 3.72 -1.31 3.45
CA ASP A 175 4.97 -1.86 3.90
C ASP A 175 5.30 -1.36 5.30
N PHE A 176 5.92 -2.21 6.08
CA PHE A 176 6.54 -1.91 7.36
C PHE A 176 8.04 -1.88 7.14
N LYS A 177 8.66 -0.75 7.48
CA LYS A 177 10.11 -0.58 7.44
C LYS A 177 10.67 -0.61 8.84
N TYR A 178 11.50 -1.61 9.10
CA TYR A 178 12.22 -1.77 10.35
C TYR A 178 13.70 -1.46 10.16
N ARG A 179 14.18 -0.39 10.79
CA ARG A 179 15.59 -0.01 10.79
C ARG A 179 16.38 -0.96 11.69
N LEU A 180 17.32 -1.70 11.09
CA LEU A 180 18.09 -2.73 11.78
C LEU A 180 19.14 -2.12 12.71
N MET A 181 19.75 -1.00 12.32
CA MET A 181 20.73 -0.28 13.13
C MET A 181 20.09 0.88 13.92
N GLU A 182 20.54 1.14 15.14
CA GLU A 182 19.94 2.18 15.98
C GLU A 182 20.21 3.60 15.45
N GLU A 183 21.47 3.85 15.10
CA GLU A 183 21.99 5.18 14.74
C GLU A 183 22.24 5.37 13.23
N SER A 184 21.95 4.35 12.41
CA SER A 184 22.19 4.38 10.97
C SER A 184 20.96 3.95 10.18
N PRO A 185 20.52 4.72 9.17
CA PRO A 185 19.45 4.31 8.26
C PRO A 185 19.93 3.27 7.24
N LEU A 186 21.22 2.89 7.23
CA LEU A 186 21.78 2.09 6.14
C LEU A 186 21.05 0.77 5.93
N TRP A 187 20.66 0.05 6.98
CA TRP A 187 20.06 -1.27 6.86
C TRP A 187 18.62 -1.26 7.34
N ASN A 188 17.68 -1.56 6.45
CA ASN A 188 16.27 -1.67 6.79
C ASN A 188 15.68 -2.98 6.28
N LEU A 189 14.91 -3.65 7.12
CA LEU A 189 14.05 -4.75 6.70
C LEU A 189 12.68 -4.17 6.33
N LYS A 190 12.23 -4.39 5.10
CA LYS A 190 10.90 -4.03 4.63
C LYS A 190 10.06 -5.29 4.43
N PHE A 191 8.84 -5.28 4.92
CA PHE A 191 7.88 -6.36 4.70
C PHE A 191 6.47 -5.79 4.72
N GLY A 192 5.54 -6.37 3.96
CA GLY A 192 4.22 -5.74 3.82
C GLY A 192 3.13 -6.69 3.36
N VAL A 193 2.00 -6.09 3.00
CA VAL A 193 0.91 -6.76 2.31
C VAL A 193 0.45 -5.85 1.16
N SER A 194 0.33 -6.41 -0.04
CA SER A 194 -0.05 -5.67 -1.24
C SER A 194 -1.04 -6.43 -2.12
N LEU A 195 -1.81 -5.69 -2.90
CA LEU A 195 -2.63 -6.19 -3.99
C LEU A 195 -1.97 -5.81 -5.31
N SER A 196 -1.71 -6.77 -6.18
CA SER A 196 -1.14 -6.52 -7.49
C SER A 196 -2.09 -6.92 -8.60
N SER A 197 -2.04 -6.23 -9.72
CA SER A 197 -2.62 -6.65 -11.00
C SER A 197 -1.55 -6.61 -12.08
N GLU A 198 -1.51 -7.66 -12.89
CA GLU A 198 -0.64 -7.74 -14.06
C GLU A 198 -1.44 -8.18 -15.28
N ALA A 199 -1.04 -7.73 -16.47
CA ALA A 199 -1.70 -8.07 -17.70
C ALA A 199 -0.74 -8.10 -18.90
N ILE A 200 -0.98 -9.06 -19.79
CA ILE A 200 -0.32 -9.18 -21.09
C ILE A 200 -1.35 -9.17 -22.21
N LYS A 201 -0.93 -8.73 -23.39
CA LYS A 201 -1.74 -8.74 -24.63
C LYS A 201 -0.97 -9.46 -25.71
N THR A 202 -1.65 -10.18 -26.60
CA THR A 202 -1.01 -10.70 -27.81
C THR A 202 -0.61 -9.56 -28.75
N GLU A 203 0.57 -9.66 -29.36
CA GLU A 203 0.98 -8.78 -30.46
C GLU A 203 0.12 -9.03 -31.71
N ASN A 204 -0.13 -10.31 -32.03
CA ASN A 204 -1.05 -10.66 -33.10
C ASN A 204 -2.50 -10.61 -32.61
N ASN A 205 -3.28 -9.76 -33.26
CA ASN A 205 -4.68 -9.48 -32.95
C ASN A 205 -5.64 -10.60 -33.37
N HIS A 206 -5.18 -11.67 -34.01
CA HIS A 206 -6.02 -12.83 -34.36
C HIS A 206 -6.02 -13.95 -33.32
N TYR A 207 -5.33 -13.77 -32.20
CA TYR A 207 -5.23 -14.81 -31.17
C TYR A 207 -6.08 -14.47 -29.95
N LYS A 208 -6.80 -15.47 -29.43
CA LYS A 208 -7.52 -15.39 -28.14
C LYS A 208 -7.12 -16.54 -27.23
N LEU A 209 -7.19 -16.32 -25.93
CA LEU A 209 -6.89 -17.35 -24.95
C LEU A 209 -8.03 -18.37 -24.90
N GLU A 210 -7.70 -19.65 -24.94
CA GLU A 210 -8.63 -20.76 -24.74
C GLU A 210 -8.05 -21.80 -23.78
N VAL A 211 -8.95 -22.45 -23.04
CA VAL A 211 -8.63 -23.57 -22.15
C VAL A 211 -8.99 -24.86 -22.88
N MET A 212 -7.99 -25.72 -23.12
CA MET A 212 -8.12 -26.97 -23.84
C MET A 212 -7.77 -28.12 -22.91
N GLU A 213 -8.78 -28.81 -22.37
CA GLU A 213 -8.62 -29.88 -21.37
C GLU A 213 -7.76 -29.44 -20.17
N GLU A 214 -6.49 -29.84 -20.12
CA GLU A 214 -5.52 -29.53 -19.05
C GLU A 214 -4.55 -28.41 -19.42
N GLU A 215 -4.63 -27.85 -20.62
CA GLU A 215 -3.73 -26.80 -21.11
C GLU A 215 -4.47 -25.48 -21.32
N THR A 216 -3.73 -24.38 -21.33
CA THR A 216 -4.27 -23.07 -21.72
C THR A 216 -3.31 -22.39 -22.68
N ASN A 217 -3.78 -22.08 -23.87
CA ASN A 217 -2.96 -21.49 -24.93
C ASN A 217 -3.76 -20.45 -25.72
N TRP A 218 -3.05 -19.68 -26.52
CA TRP A 218 -3.65 -18.75 -27.47
C TRP A 218 -3.91 -19.47 -28.78
N VAL A 219 -5.16 -19.45 -29.23
CA VAL A 219 -5.58 -20.07 -30.49
C VAL A 219 -5.93 -19.01 -31.52
N TYR A 220 -5.66 -19.33 -32.79
CA TYR A 220 -6.00 -18.46 -33.91
C TYR A 220 -7.52 -18.38 -34.09
N SER A 221 -7.99 -17.20 -34.50
CA SER A 221 -9.38 -16.88 -34.81
C SER A 221 -9.42 -15.96 -36.02
N ASP A 222 -10.41 -16.16 -36.90
CA ASP A 222 -10.63 -15.28 -38.05
C ASP A 222 -11.04 -13.86 -37.65
N ILE A 223 -11.41 -13.66 -36.38
CA ILE A 223 -11.75 -12.35 -35.82
C ILE A 223 -10.47 -11.55 -35.53
N ASN A 224 -10.40 -10.32 -36.07
CA ASN A 224 -9.36 -9.36 -35.71
C ASN A 224 -9.72 -8.61 -34.42
N TYR A 225 -9.12 -9.06 -33.30
CA TYR A 225 -9.29 -8.47 -31.98
C TYR A 225 -8.47 -7.19 -31.84
N LYS A 226 -9.15 -6.07 -31.54
CA LYS A 226 -8.49 -4.83 -31.12
C LYS A 226 -7.69 -4.97 -29.83
N LYS A 227 -8.10 -5.91 -28.98
CA LYS A 227 -7.45 -6.22 -27.70
C LYS A 227 -7.73 -7.67 -27.37
N SER A 228 -6.70 -8.46 -27.12
CA SER A 228 -6.80 -9.81 -26.57
C SER A 228 -5.85 -9.89 -25.39
N THR A 229 -6.41 -9.85 -24.18
CA THR A 229 -5.64 -9.70 -22.95
C THR A 229 -5.92 -10.81 -21.97
N PHE A 230 -4.86 -11.23 -21.28
CA PHE A 230 -4.94 -12.05 -20.09
C PHE A 230 -4.43 -11.26 -18.89
N SER A 231 -5.19 -11.24 -17.80
CA SER A 231 -4.87 -10.52 -16.58
C SER A 231 -4.96 -11.39 -15.34
N ARG A 232 -4.12 -11.10 -14.35
CA ARG A 232 -4.08 -11.79 -13.06
C ARG A 232 -4.00 -10.79 -11.93
N GLY A 233 -4.68 -11.09 -10.83
CA GLY A 233 -4.63 -10.34 -9.58
C GLY A 233 -4.13 -11.20 -8.44
N PHE A 234 -3.28 -10.65 -7.57
CA PHE A 234 -2.69 -11.37 -6.44
C PHE A 234 -2.77 -10.56 -5.14
N LEU A 235 -2.95 -11.26 -4.03
CA LEU A 235 -2.59 -10.79 -2.70
C LEU A 235 -1.15 -11.23 -2.43
N GLN A 236 -0.25 -10.30 -2.12
CA GLN A 236 1.17 -10.56 -1.98
C GLN A 236 1.75 -10.06 -0.66
N ILE A 237 2.86 -10.68 -0.27
CA ILE A 237 3.71 -10.30 0.84
C ILE A 237 5.09 -9.98 0.24
N PRO A 238 5.44 -8.69 0.02
CA PRO A 238 6.78 -8.29 -0.33
C PRO A 238 7.71 -8.35 0.89
N ILE A 239 8.96 -8.76 0.68
CA ILE A 239 10.01 -8.76 1.71
C ILE A 239 11.32 -8.31 1.06
N HIS A 240 11.91 -7.23 1.57
CA HIS A 240 13.14 -6.64 1.04
C HIS A 240 14.11 -6.24 2.15
N LEU A 241 15.40 -6.44 1.88
CA LEU A 241 16.47 -5.75 2.60
C LEU A 241 16.79 -4.46 1.82
N GLU A 242 16.52 -3.30 2.42
CA GLU A 242 16.75 -1.99 1.84
C GLU A 242 18.01 -1.34 2.43
N LEU A 243 18.95 -1.05 1.53
CA LEU A 243 20.08 -0.16 1.76
C LEU A 243 19.63 1.29 1.55
N ASP A 244 19.72 2.12 2.58
CA ASP A 244 19.38 3.54 2.49
C ASP A 244 20.58 4.44 2.85
N PHE A 245 21.09 5.16 1.86
CA PHE A 245 22.28 6.00 1.98
C PHE A 245 21.95 7.40 2.55
N SER A 246 20.84 7.56 3.25
CA SER A 246 20.50 8.78 3.96
C SER A 246 21.52 9.06 5.07
N LYS A 247 21.89 10.34 5.24
CA LYS A 247 22.87 10.71 6.26
C LYS A 247 22.17 10.96 7.60
N PRO A 248 22.60 10.32 8.69
CA PRO A 248 22.11 10.68 10.02
C PRO A 248 22.51 12.12 10.34
N LYS A 249 21.62 12.88 10.97
CA LYS A 249 21.90 14.25 11.43
C LYS A 249 22.30 14.21 12.89
N TYR A 250 23.40 14.87 13.26
CA TYR A 250 23.79 15.02 14.66
C TYR A 250 23.16 16.30 15.22
N SER A 251 22.48 16.21 16.36
CA SER A 251 22.07 17.40 17.11
C SER A 251 23.04 17.68 18.24
N VAL A 252 23.55 18.90 18.24
CA VAL A 252 24.46 19.40 19.27
C VAL A 252 23.73 19.54 20.62
N ASP A 253 22.44 19.90 20.60
CA ASP A 253 21.64 20.17 21.80
C ASP A 253 21.26 18.89 22.56
N THR A 254 20.91 17.82 21.84
CA THR A 254 20.51 16.55 22.48
C THR A 254 21.63 15.51 22.53
N LYS A 255 22.81 15.82 21.95
CA LYS A 255 23.96 14.90 21.79
C LYS A 255 23.57 13.53 21.20
N LYS A 256 22.59 13.52 20.30
CA LYS A 256 22.05 12.30 19.69
C LYS A 256 22.04 12.39 18.18
N HIS A 257 22.22 11.23 17.55
CA HIS A 257 22.00 11.06 16.12
C HIS A 257 20.51 10.92 15.84
N TYR A 258 20.00 11.81 15.00
CA TYR A 258 18.66 11.74 14.43
C TYR A 258 18.72 11.11 13.05
N VAL A 259 18.05 9.98 12.94
CA VAL A 259 17.98 9.22 11.70
C VAL A 259 16.67 9.51 11.00
N ASN A 260 16.76 10.09 9.81
CA ASN A 260 15.65 10.21 8.89
C ASN A 260 16.03 9.41 7.64
N SER A 261 15.27 8.35 7.38
CA SER A 261 15.43 7.54 6.17
C SER A 261 14.79 8.24 4.95
N GLN A 262 15.02 7.67 3.77
CA GLN A 262 14.42 8.06 2.50
C GLN A 262 14.75 9.50 2.06
N GLN A 263 15.91 10.01 2.44
CA GLN A 263 16.43 11.32 2.05
C GLN A 263 17.48 11.26 0.94
N SER A 264 17.95 10.07 0.56
CA SER A 264 19.03 9.84 -0.41
C SER A 264 18.72 8.66 -1.34
N TRP A 265 19.74 8.17 -2.03
CA TRP A 265 19.69 6.92 -2.79
C TRP A 265 19.35 5.74 -1.89
N ARG A 266 18.61 4.79 -2.46
CA ARG A 266 18.24 3.55 -1.81
C ARG A 266 18.23 2.39 -2.79
N PHE A 267 18.54 1.21 -2.28
CA PHE A 267 18.58 -0.04 -3.03
C PHE A 267 17.92 -1.15 -2.22
N GLY A 268 16.85 -1.74 -2.75
CA GLY A 268 16.18 -2.87 -2.14
C GLY A 268 16.46 -4.16 -2.90
N LEU A 269 16.80 -5.22 -2.18
CA LEU A 269 16.94 -6.57 -2.69
C LEU A 269 16.10 -7.53 -1.84
N GLY A 270 15.28 -8.35 -2.48
CA GLY A 270 14.48 -9.34 -1.78
C GLY A 270 13.58 -10.11 -2.73
N GLY A 271 12.35 -10.34 -2.32
CA GLY A 271 11.39 -11.13 -3.06
C GLY A 271 9.95 -10.86 -2.65
N PHE A 272 9.06 -11.64 -3.24
CA PHE A 272 7.64 -11.60 -2.93
C PHE A 272 7.07 -13.01 -2.99
N ILE A 273 6.00 -13.23 -2.24
CA ILE A 273 5.14 -14.41 -2.34
C ILE A 273 3.69 -13.94 -2.40
N GLY A 274 2.86 -14.58 -3.22
CA GLY A 274 1.50 -14.16 -3.45
C GLY A 274 0.57 -15.29 -3.84
N LEU A 275 -0.70 -15.08 -3.52
CA LEU A 275 -1.83 -15.94 -3.81
C LEU A 275 -2.72 -15.27 -4.85
N ARG A 276 -3.03 -15.99 -5.93
CA ARG A 276 -3.91 -15.49 -6.98
C ARG A 276 -5.32 -15.30 -6.43
N MET A 277 -5.83 -14.09 -6.55
CA MET A 277 -7.21 -13.74 -6.22
C MET A 277 -8.12 -13.75 -7.45
N SER A 278 -7.57 -13.40 -8.62
CA SER A 278 -8.33 -13.33 -9.86
C SER A 278 -7.48 -13.66 -11.06
N SER A 279 -8.14 -14.21 -12.08
CA SER A 279 -7.60 -14.35 -13.43
C SER A 279 -8.74 -14.16 -14.41
N GLY A 280 -8.43 -13.57 -15.55
CA GLY A 280 -9.41 -13.35 -16.60
C GLY A 280 -8.75 -13.19 -17.95
N ALA A 281 -9.47 -13.59 -18.98
CA ALA A 281 -9.13 -13.32 -20.37
C ALA A 281 -10.25 -12.49 -20.98
N GLY A 282 -9.89 -11.51 -21.80
CA GLY A 282 -10.87 -10.65 -22.43
C GLY A 282 -10.45 -10.25 -23.83
N VAL A 283 -11.42 -10.24 -24.74
CA VAL A 283 -11.25 -9.80 -26.12
C VAL A 283 -12.16 -8.62 -26.44
N LYS A 284 -11.72 -7.77 -27.35
CA LYS A 284 -12.50 -6.65 -27.89
C LYS A 284 -12.38 -6.63 -29.39
N TYR A 285 -13.49 -6.63 -30.11
CA TYR A 285 -13.50 -6.59 -31.58
C TYR A 285 -14.68 -5.77 -32.11
N LYS A 286 -14.74 -5.62 -33.44
CA LYS A 286 -15.86 -4.96 -34.14
C LYS A 286 -16.62 -5.99 -34.94
N GLU A 287 -17.93 -5.95 -34.88
CA GLU A 287 -18.83 -6.78 -35.67
C GLU A 287 -20.04 -5.94 -36.09
N ASN A 288 -20.37 -5.92 -37.38
CA ASN A 288 -21.50 -5.14 -37.93
C ASN A 288 -21.51 -3.65 -37.48
N GLY A 289 -20.34 -3.03 -37.35
CA GLY A 289 -20.19 -1.64 -36.86
C GLY A 289 -20.21 -1.48 -35.33
N ASN A 290 -20.69 -2.48 -34.59
CA ASN A 290 -20.75 -2.47 -33.13
C ASN A 290 -19.42 -2.89 -32.51
N THR A 291 -19.12 -2.37 -31.31
CA THR A 291 -17.95 -2.79 -30.52
C THR A 291 -18.37 -3.85 -29.52
N ILE A 292 -17.87 -5.06 -29.68
CA ILE A 292 -18.12 -6.18 -28.79
C ILE A 292 -16.96 -6.33 -27.82
N ARG A 293 -17.28 -6.60 -26.55
CA ARG A 293 -16.33 -6.94 -25.50
C ARG A 293 -16.79 -8.24 -24.85
N GLU A 294 -15.93 -9.24 -24.90
CA GLU A 294 -16.17 -10.53 -24.25
C GLU A 294 -15.08 -10.76 -23.23
N GLY A 295 -15.44 -11.38 -22.11
CA GLY A 295 -14.49 -11.69 -21.07
C GLY A 295 -14.92 -12.90 -20.27
N ILE A 296 -13.97 -13.76 -19.97
CA ILE A 296 -14.12 -14.88 -19.06
C ILE A 296 -13.28 -14.60 -17.82
N GLN A 297 -13.87 -14.78 -16.65
CA GLN A 297 -13.17 -14.80 -15.38
C GLN A 297 -13.24 -16.20 -14.80
N GLY A 298 -12.14 -16.66 -14.23
CA GLY A 298 -12.07 -18.00 -13.67
C GLY A 298 -10.63 -18.47 -13.54
N ARG A 299 -10.46 -19.76 -13.25
CA ARG A 299 -9.12 -20.34 -13.06
C ARG A 299 -8.28 -20.24 -14.32
N LEU A 300 -8.85 -20.54 -15.50
CA LEU A 300 -8.16 -20.48 -16.80
C LEU A 300 -6.79 -21.18 -16.80
N ASN A 301 -6.71 -22.31 -16.08
CA ASN A 301 -5.49 -23.04 -15.79
C ASN A 301 -4.31 -22.18 -15.26
N SER A 302 -4.60 -21.00 -14.73
CA SER A 302 -3.58 -20.07 -14.22
C SER A 302 -2.95 -20.65 -12.95
N THR A 303 -1.68 -20.35 -12.73
CA THR A 303 -0.95 -20.77 -11.51
C THR A 303 -1.46 -20.04 -10.28
N ASN A 304 -1.79 -20.79 -9.23
CA ASN A 304 -2.38 -20.25 -7.99
C ASN A 304 -1.39 -19.43 -7.16
N TRP A 305 -0.13 -19.85 -7.12
CA TRP A 305 0.93 -19.18 -6.36
C TRP A 305 1.82 -18.37 -7.28
N ASN A 306 2.29 -17.23 -6.79
CA ASN A 306 3.30 -16.45 -7.50
C ASN A 306 4.38 -16.03 -6.51
N PHE A 307 5.64 -16.24 -6.85
CA PHE A 307 6.76 -15.82 -6.03
C PHE A 307 7.99 -15.58 -6.89
N GLY A 308 8.94 -14.84 -6.35
CA GLY A 308 10.23 -14.68 -7.00
C GLY A 308 11.02 -13.47 -6.51
N PRO A 309 12.19 -13.23 -7.14
CA PRO A 309 13.06 -12.15 -6.76
C PRO A 309 12.47 -10.79 -7.12
N SER A 310 12.77 -9.80 -6.29
CA SER A 310 12.36 -8.42 -6.46
C SER A 310 13.48 -7.48 -6.06
N VAL A 311 13.77 -6.53 -6.93
CA VAL A 311 14.77 -5.49 -6.71
C VAL A 311 14.21 -4.13 -7.00
N TYR A 312 14.75 -3.11 -6.35
CA TYR A 312 14.50 -1.72 -6.73
C TYR A 312 15.68 -0.82 -6.40
N VAL A 313 15.84 0.23 -7.19
CA VAL A 313 16.82 1.30 -6.97
C VAL A 313 16.12 2.64 -7.12
N GLY A 314 16.36 3.55 -6.20
CA GLY A 314 15.66 4.82 -6.21
C GLY A 314 16.35 5.94 -5.46
N TYR A 315 15.74 7.10 -5.56
CA TYR A 315 16.16 8.30 -4.88
C TYR A 315 14.97 8.89 -4.13
N LYS A 316 15.12 9.04 -2.82
CA LYS A 316 14.03 9.44 -1.91
C LYS A 316 12.81 8.52 -2.10
N SER A 317 11.62 9.09 -2.25
CA SER A 317 10.36 8.35 -2.34
C SER A 317 10.16 7.59 -3.65
N ILE A 318 10.92 7.86 -4.70
CA ILE A 318 10.70 7.28 -6.03
C ILE A 318 11.81 6.28 -6.35
N SER A 319 11.44 5.09 -6.81
CA SER A 319 12.35 4.03 -7.25
C SER A 319 11.92 3.44 -8.58
N LEU A 320 12.87 2.86 -9.30
CA LEU A 320 12.63 1.89 -10.36
C LEU A 320 12.66 0.49 -9.76
N PHE A 321 11.69 -0.35 -10.10
CA PHE A 321 11.60 -1.71 -9.59
C PHE A 321 11.58 -2.74 -10.72
N THR A 322 11.95 -3.97 -10.38
CA THR A 322 11.77 -5.15 -11.22
C THR A 322 11.41 -6.36 -10.35
N LYS A 323 10.45 -7.16 -10.81
CA LYS A 323 9.97 -8.39 -10.17
C LYS A 323 9.90 -9.49 -11.22
N TYR A 324 10.50 -10.64 -10.96
CA TYR A 324 10.41 -11.81 -11.82
C TYR A 324 9.57 -12.89 -11.14
N SER A 325 8.56 -13.39 -11.83
CA SER A 325 7.69 -14.46 -11.37
C SER A 325 8.29 -15.82 -11.77
N VAL A 326 8.76 -16.57 -10.77
CA VAL A 326 9.39 -17.88 -10.96
C VAL A 326 8.40 -18.93 -11.47
N PRO A 327 7.16 -19.03 -10.94
CA PRO A 327 6.18 -19.95 -11.51
C PRO A 327 5.75 -19.52 -12.92
N SER A 328 5.53 -20.51 -13.79
CA SER A 328 4.89 -20.32 -15.08
C SER A 328 3.49 -19.74 -14.92
N VAL A 329 2.98 -19.09 -15.97
CA VAL A 329 1.69 -18.42 -15.96
C VAL A 329 0.53 -19.40 -15.83
N PHE A 330 0.66 -20.54 -16.50
CA PHE A 330 -0.31 -21.63 -16.52
C PHE A 330 0.28 -22.89 -15.90
N GLU A 331 -0.54 -23.66 -15.20
CA GLU A 331 -0.17 -24.93 -14.58
C GLU A 331 -0.13 -26.03 -15.66
N ASN A 332 0.81 -26.97 -15.58
CA ASN A 332 0.88 -28.14 -16.46
C ASN A 332 0.95 -27.87 -17.97
N ASN A 333 1.23 -26.64 -18.40
CA ASN A 333 1.54 -26.37 -19.80
C ASN A 333 2.90 -26.99 -20.19
N PRO A 334 3.07 -27.53 -21.41
CA PRO A 334 4.32 -28.14 -21.88
C PRO A 334 5.54 -27.21 -21.92
N VAL A 335 5.32 -25.89 -22.01
CA VAL A 335 6.39 -24.88 -22.09
C VAL A 335 6.09 -23.75 -21.11
N ASP A 336 7.12 -23.31 -20.39
CA ASP A 336 6.99 -22.27 -19.39
C ASP A 336 6.80 -20.87 -20.00
N LEU A 337 5.92 -20.11 -19.36
CA LEU A 337 5.68 -18.70 -19.63
C LEU A 337 5.81 -17.93 -18.33
N ASN A 338 6.93 -17.26 -18.10
CA ASN A 338 7.14 -16.48 -16.89
C ASN A 338 6.78 -15.01 -17.09
N MET A 339 6.61 -14.26 -16.00
CA MET A 339 6.30 -12.83 -16.05
C MET A 339 7.44 -12.00 -15.46
N LEU A 340 7.82 -10.95 -16.18
CA LEU A 340 8.72 -9.91 -15.73
C LEU A 340 7.97 -8.59 -15.61
N ASN A 341 7.82 -8.11 -14.39
CA ASN A 341 7.16 -6.85 -14.05
C ASN A 341 8.22 -5.79 -13.75
N PHE A 342 8.08 -4.59 -14.32
CA PHE A 342 9.05 -3.51 -14.13
C PHE A 342 8.38 -2.15 -14.22
N GLY A 343 8.91 -1.15 -13.53
CA GLY A 343 8.35 0.20 -13.60
C GLY A 343 8.79 1.10 -12.45
N VAL A 344 7.91 2.00 -12.04
CA VAL A 344 8.12 2.98 -10.99
C VAL A 344 7.42 2.55 -9.70
N ARG A 345 8.12 2.66 -8.58
CA ARG A 345 7.64 2.45 -7.21
C ARG A 345 7.71 3.77 -6.45
N VAL A 346 6.64 4.11 -5.75
CA VAL A 346 6.58 5.26 -4.85
C VAL A 346 6.26 4.78 -3.45
N ASP A 347 7.07 5.20 -2.48
CA ASP A 347 6.90 4.92 -1.06
C ASP A 347 6.58 6.23 -0.31
N TRP A 348 5.43 6.31 0.35
CA TRP A 348 5.04 7.44 1.18
C TRP A 348 5.09 7.07 2.67
N ASN A 349 5.81 7.87 3.47
CA ASN A 349 5.93 7.72 4.92
C ASN A 349 4.75 8.32 5.68
#